data_AF-A0AAW1Y3J2-F1
#
_entry.id   AF-A0AAW1Y3J2-F1
#
_cell.length_a   1.000
_cell.length_b   1.000
_cell.length_c   1.000
_cell.angle_alpha   90.00
_cell.angle_beta   90.00
_cell.angle_gamma   90.00
#
_symmetry.space_group_name_H-M   'P 1'
#
loop_
_entity.id
_entity.type
_entity.pdbx_description
1 polymer ?
#
loop_
_entity_poly.entity_id
_entity_poly.type
_entity_poly.pdbx_seq_one_letter_code
_entity_poly.pdbx_strand_id
1 'polypeptide(L)'
;MSHQEQITRLMQDAIDCFETEYKSSKKGWDLGAKPKWDEMVKMRTETTLPDGTRTMTDDEICAKVLGVKSGYIKGCGFGPRPPPSRSSQSSINEMSEKNKELEDKLEETQHLIETQQEKIAAQNEMIQGLQEQAKKFEEFMANFHSQ
;
A
#
# COMPACT_ATOMS: atom_id res chain seq x y z
N MET A 1 12.28 27.72 16.52
CA MET A 1 10.85 27.78 16.14
C MET A 1 10.15 28.51 17.27
N SER A 2 9.69 29.73 17.01
CA SER A 2 9.21 30.67 18.03
C SER A 2 7.78 30.34 18.45
N HIS A 3 7.44 30.50 19.74
CA HIS A 3 6.07 30.31 20.23
C HIS A 3 5.03 31.17 19.49
N GLN A 4 5.45 32.28 18.88
CA GLN A 4 4.56 33.09 18.02
C GLN A 4 4.14 32.35 16.73
N GLU A 5 5.01 31.52 16.14
CA GLU A 5 4.68 30.75 14.92
C GLU A 5 3.71 29.59 15.21
N GLN A 6 3.69 29.09 16.45
CA GLN A 6 2.72 28.09 16.92
C GLN A 6 1.34 28.71 17.17
N ILE A 7 1.29 29.98 17.56
CA ILE A 7 0.04 30.71 17.84
C ILE A 7 -0.66 31.13 16.54
N THR A 8 0.08 31.50 15.48
CA THR A 8 -0.55 31.84 14.19
C THR A 8 -1.17 30.62 13.50
N ARG A 9 -0.68 29.41 13.80
CA ARG A 9 -1.24 28.15 13.29
C ARG A 9 -2.55 27.74 13.97
N LEU A 10 -2.91 28.37 15.09
CA LEU A 10 -4.14 28.14 15.85
C LEU A 10 -5.37 28.88 15.29
N MET A 11 -5.21 29.70 14.24
CA MET A 11 -6.30 30.41 13.56
C MET A 11 -6.44 29.99 12.10
N GLN A 12 -5.96 28.80 11.74
CA GLN A 12 -6.16 28.27 10.40
C GLN A 12 -7.51 27.57 10.37
N ASP A 13 -8.46 28.14 9.62
CA ASP A 13 -9.80 27.58 9.38
C ASP A 13 -9.72 26.07 9.09
N ALA A 14 -10.46 25.24 9.84
CA ALA A 14 -10.31 23.78 9.79
C ALA A 14 -10.58 23.17 8.41
N ILE A 15 -11.45 23.81 7.62
CA ILE A 15 -11.75 23.43 6.24
C ILE A 15 -10.54 23.66 5.33
N ASP A 16 -9.78 24.73 5.56
CA ASP A 16 -8.58 25.04 4.79
C ASP A 16 -7.45 24.07 5.17
N CYS A 17 -7.38 23.69 6.45
CA CYS A 17 -6.48 22.63 6.88
C CYS A 17 -6.80 21.29 6.21
N PHE A 18 -8.09 20.95 6.09
CA PHE A 18 -8.53 19.75 5.36
C PHE A 18 -8.10 19.78 3.89
N GLU A 19 -8.21 20.92 3.21
CA GLU A 19 -7.70 21.05 1.84
C GLU A 19 -6.20 20.74 1.77
N THR A 20 -5.39 21.37 2.62
CA THR A 20 -3.93 21.22 2.54
C THR A 20 -3.42 19.81 2.86
N GLU A 21 -4.08 19.07 3.75
CA GLU A 21 -3.68 17.71 4.12
C GLU A 21 -4.11 16.68 3.06
N TYR A 22 -5.32 16.82 2.51
CA TYR A 22 -5.91 15.81 1.62
C TYR A 22 -5.82 16.15 0.13
N LYS A 23 -5.23 17.29 -0.23
CA LYS A 23 -4.93 17.70 -1.61
C LYS A 23 -3.42 17.71 -1.83
N SER A 24 -2.93 16.68 -2.48
CA SER A 24 -1.54 16.61 -2.93
C SER A 24 -1.33 17.50 -4.16
N SER A 25 -0.23 18.28 -4.16
CA SER A 25 0.20 19.04 -5.35
C SER A 25 0.51 18.16 -6.56
N LYS A 26 0.81 16.86 -6.36
CA LYS A 26 1.19 15.92 -7.43
C LYS A 26 0.06 14.98 -7.86
N LYS A 27 -0.77 14.55 -6.92
CA LYS A 27 -1.80 13.51 -7.15
C LYS A 27 -3.24 14.05 -7.10
N GLY A 28 -3.42 15.32 -6.76
CA GLY A 28 -4.75 15.89 -6.54
C GLY A 28 -5.36 15.44 -5.21
N TRP A 29 -6.67 15.27 -5.18
CA TRP A 29 -7.41 14.90 -3.97
C TRP A 29 -7.27 13.42 -3.63
N ASP A 30 -7.15 13.12 -2.34
CA ASP A 30 -7.28 11.76 -1.84
C ASP A 30 -8.66 11.18 -2.13
N LEU A 31 -8.73 9.85 -2.21
CA LEU A 31 -9.95 9.13 -2.60
C LEU A 31 -11.11 9.48 -1.65
N GLY A 32 -12.16 10.09 -2.21
CA GLY A 32 -13.34 10.52 -1.44
C GLY A 32 -13.14 11.75 -0.56
N ALA A 33 -11.99 12.43 -0.62
CA ALA A 33 -11.74 13.67 0.11
C ALA A 33 -12.39 14.88 -0.58
N LYS A 34 -12.34 14.94 -1.92
CA LYS A 34 -12.98 16.00 -2.72
C LYS A 34 -14.48 16.21 -2.41
N PRO A 35 -15.35 15.18 -2.46
CA PRO A 35 -16.77 15.38 -2.18
C PRO A 35 -17.03 15.87 -0.75
N LYS A 36 -16.21 15.44 0.23
CA LYS A 36 -16.32 15.91 1.62
C LYS A 36 -15.91 17.38 1.76
N TRP A 37 -14.83 17.78 1.10
CA TRP A 37 -14.43 19.19 1.08
C TRP A 37 -15.48 20.07 0.38
N ASP A 38 -16.04 19.61 -0.74
CA ASP A 38 -17.12 20.33 -1.43
C ASP A 38 -18.35 20.52 -0.53
N GLU A 39 -18.70 19.49 0.24
CA GLU A 39 -19.78 19.57 1.23
C GLU A 39 -19.46 20.58 2.35
N MET A 40 -18.23 20.58 2.89
CA MET A 40 -17.80 21.55 3.91
C MET A 40 -17.86 23.00 3.38
N VAL A 41 -17.37 23.24 2.16
CA VAL A 41 -17.40 24.57 1.55
C VAL A 41 -18.83 25.05 1.32
N LYS A 42 -19.71 24.15 0.84
CA LYS A 42 -21.13 24.45 0.68
C LYS A 42 -21.77 24.83 2.02
N MET A 43 -21.55 24.06 3.06
CA MET A 43 -22.07 24.37 4.39
C MET A 43 -21.52 25.70 4.92
N ARG A 44 -20.23 25.99 4.73
CA ARG A 44 -19.61 27.28 5.08
C ARG A 44 -20.30 28.45 4.38
N THR A 45 -20.67 28.29 3.11
CA THR A 45 -21.42 29.34 2.39
C THR A 45 -22.87 29.48 2.88
N GLU A 46 -23.53 28.38 3.23
CA GLU A 46 -24.92 28.38 3.73
C GLU A 46 -25.03 28.94 5.16
N THR A 47 -24.02 28.72 5.99
CA THR A 47 -23.99 29.18 7.39
C THR A 47 -23.46 30.61 7.53
N THR A 48 -22.95 31.21 6.46
CA THR A 48 -22.53 32.61 6.41
C THR A 48 -23.71 33.48 6.00
N LEU A 49 -24.19 34.32 6.91
CA LEU A 49 -25.28 35.26 6.65
C LEU A 49 -24.82 36.40 5.72
N PRO A 50 -25.75 37.11 5.04
CA PRO A 50 -25.43 38.24 4.18
C PRO A 50 -24.72 39.41 4.89
N ASP A 51 -24.80 39.47 6.22
CA ASP A 51 -24.10 40.45 7.07
C ASP A 51 -22.66 40.03 7.41
N GLY A 52 -22.21 38.87 6.94
CA GLY A 52 -20.89 38.29 7.20
C GLY A 52 -20.80 37.46 8.49
N THR A 53 -21.89 37.35 9.25
CA THR A 53 -21.92 36.57 10.49
C THR A 53 -22.02 35.08 10.17
N ARG A 54 -21.03 34.31 10.64
CA ARG A 54 -21.07 32.84 10.55
C ARG A 54 -21.90 32.27 11.70
N THR A 55 -22.93 31.49 11.37
CA THR A 55 -23.79 30.78 12.33
C THR A 55 -23.20 29.45 12.81
N MET A 56 -22.24 28.91 12.07
CA MET A 56 -21.47 27.72 12.43
C MET A 56 -19.99 27.97 12.19
N THR A 57 -19.14 27.45 13.07
CA THR A 57 -17.69 27.48 12.86
C THR A 57 -17.24 26.41 11.87
N ASP A 58 -16.08 26.60 11.26
CA ASP A 58 -15.49 25.62 10.34
C ASP A 58 -15.27 24.26 11.02
N ASP A 59 -15.03 24.23 12.33
CA ASP A 59 -14.92 23.01 13.15
C ASP A 59 -16.25 22.26 13.25
N GLU A 60 -17.34 22.98 13.50
CA GLU A 60 -18.69 22.40 13.58
C GLU A 60 -19.14 21.85 12.23
N ILE A 61 -18.78 22.54 11.14
CA ILE A 61 -19.01 22.08 9.77
C ILE A 61 -18.23 20.80 9.50
N CYS A 62 -16.93 20.77 9.85
CA CYS A 62 -16.10 19.58 9.69
C CYS A 62 -16.66 18.38 10.48
N ALA A 63 -17.09 18.60 11.72
CA ALA A 63 -17.69 17.57 12.56
C ALA A 63 -19.00 17.03 11.97
N LYS A 64 -19.79 17.87 11.30
CA LYS A 64 -21.06 17.48 10.67
C LYS A 64 -20.86 16.66 9.40
N VAL A 65 -19.89 17.04 8.56
CA VAL A 65 -19.57 16.36 7.29
C VAL A 65 -18.80 15.06 7.51
N LEU A 66 -17.80 15.07 8.39
CA LEU A 66 -16.97 13.89 8.67
C LEU A 66 -17.62 12.93 9.68
N GLY A 67 -18.67 13.40 10.37
CA GLY A 67 -19.28 12.75 11.51
C GLY A 67 -18.50 12.98 12.80
N VAL A 68 -19.21 13.03 13.94
CA VAL A 68 -18.60 13.08 15.28
C VAL A 68 -18.05 11.69 15.62
N LYS A 69 -16.94 11.32 15.00
CA LYS A 69 -16.18 10.13 15.34
C LYS A 69 -14.89 10.61 16.00
N SER A 70 -14.82 10.46 17.34
CA SER A 70 -13.64 10.71 18.21
C SER A 70 -12.50 11.43 17.51
N GLY A 71 -12.53 12.77 17.58
CA GLY A 71 -11.67 13.66 16.80
C GLY A 71 -10.22 13.19 16.74
N TYR A 72 -9.77 12.85 15.54
CA TYR A 72 -8.36 13.02 15.19
C TYR A 72 -8.26 13.33 13.72
N ILE A 73 -8.04 14.60 13.41
CA ILE A 73 -7.58 15.04 12.10
C ILE A 73 -6.07 15.22 12.21
N LYS A 74 -5.32 14.44 11.42
CA LYS A 74 -3.86 14.50 11.40
C LYS A 74 -3.42 15.92 11.04
N GLY A 75 -2.60 16.53 11.90
CA GLY A 75 -2.11 17.91 11.70
C GLY A 75 -3.03 19.03 12.21
N CYS A 76 -4.29 18.76 12.57
CA CYS A 76 -5.28 19.80 12.90
C CYS A 76 -5.81 19.76 14.35
N GLY A 77 -5.24 18.92 15.22
CA GLY A 77 -5.41 19.06 16.67
C GLY A 77 -6.82 18.79 17.26
N PHE A 78 -7.81 18.35 16.49
CA PHE A 78 -9.13 18.03 17.06
C PHE A 78 -9.19 16.60 17.60
N GLY A 79 -9.53 16.50 18.89
CA GLY A 79 -9.83 15.30 19.72
C GLY A 79 -8.61 14.53 20.28
N PRO A 80 -8.82 13.58 21.22
CA PRO A 80 -7.72 12.94 21.94
C PRO A 80 -6.80 12.26 20.92
N ARG A 81 -5.55 12.73 20.84
CA ARG A 81 -4.50 12.07 20.05
C ARG A 81 -4.57 10.58 20.39
N PRO A 82 -4.88 9.68 19.43
CA PRO A 82 -4.81 8.26 19.72
C PRO A 82 -3.40 8.03 20.30
N PRO A 83 -3.28 7.32 21.44
CA PRO A 83 -1.97 7.05 22.01
C PRO A 83 -1.09 6.61 20.86
N PRO A 84 0.12 7.20 20.69
CA PRO A 84 0.96 6.91 19.53
C PRO A 84 0.93 5.42 19.38
N SER A 85 0.40 4.92 18.25
CA SER A 85 0.13 3.50 18.10
C SER A 85 1.40 2.83 18.55
N ARG A 86 1.34 2.21 19.72
CA ARG A 86 2.29 1.18 20.06
C ARG A 86 1.83 0.07 19.14
N SER A 87 2.12 0.20 17.84
CA SER A 87 2.57 -0.93 17.05
C SER A 87 3.69 -1.46 17.92
N SER A 88 3.27 -2.35 18.82
CA SER A 88 4.03 -2.67 20.01
C SER A 88 5.34 -3.19 19.47
N GLN A 89 6.46 -2.95 20.14
CA GLN A 89 7.72 -3.54 19.67
C GLN A 89 7.56 -5.04 19.37
N SER A 90 6.60 -5.72 20.02
CA SER A 90 6.00 -7.02 19.63
C SER A 90 5.62 -7.12 18.15
N SER A 91 4.74 -6.27 17.61
CA SER A 91 4.26 -6.36 16.22
C SER A 91 5.36 -6.06 15.19
N ILE A 92 6.34 -5.20 15.52
CA ILE A 92 7.49 -4.94 14.65
C ILE A 92 8.44 -6.13 14.67
N ASN A 93 8.71 -6.70 15.85
CA ASN A 93 9.55 -7.89 15.99
C ASN A 93 8.90 -9.11 15.33
N GLU A 94 7.62 -9.36 15.55
CA GLU A 94 6.86 -10.44 14.90
C GLU A 94 6.85 -10.30 13.37
N MET A 95 6.78 -9.08 12.85
CA MET A 95 6.88 -8.85 11.40
C MET A 95 8.30 -9.07 10.90
N SER A 96 9.33 -8.68 11.67
CA SER A 96 10.72 -8.94 11.31
C SER A 96 11.08 -10.43 11.33
N GLU A 97 10.55 -11.18 12.29
CA GLU A 97 10.72 -12.64 12.39
C GLU A 97 10.01 -13.35 11.23
N LYS A 98 8.78 -12.94 10.91
CA LYS A 98 8.06 -13.46 9.74
C LYS A 98 8.77 -13.15 8.42
N ASN A 99 9.33 -11.96 8.28
CA ASN A 99 10.09 -11.61 7.08
C ASN A 99 11.33 -12.48 6.95
N LYS A 100 12.05 -12.72 8.04
CA LYS A 100 13.20 -13.64 8.04
C LYS A 100 12.78 -15.07 7.69
N GLU A 101 11.70 -15.58 8.28
CA GLU A 101 11.19 -16.93 7.95
C GLU A 101 10.79 -17.04 6.47
N LEU A 102 10.23 -15.98 5.89
CA LEU A 102 9.90 -15.93 4.47
C LEU A 102 11.14 -15.88 3.58
N GLU A 103 12.19 -15.18 3.99
CA GLU A 103 13.49 -15.16 3.30
C GLU A 103 14.13 -16.55 3.32
N ASP A 104 14.17 -17.22 4.48
CA ASP A 104 14.73 -18.57 4.62
C ASP A 104 13.97 -19.59 3.73
N LYS A 105 12.63 -19.51 3.70
CA LYS A 105 11.78 -20.36 2.82
C LYS A 105 12.00 -20.08 1.34
N LEU A 106 12.27 -18.84 0.98
CA LEU A 106 12.55 -18.45 -0.40
C LEU A 106 13.87 -19.07 -0.87
N GLU A 107 14.91 -19.01 -0.03
CA GLU A 107 16.22 -19.60 -0.32
C GLU A 107 16.13 -21.13 -0.42
N GLU A 108 15.42 -21.80 0.49
CA GLU A 108 15.17 -23.24 0.42
C GLU A 108 14.45 -23.63 -0.88
N THR A 109 13.44 -22.86 -1.27
CA THR A 109 12.68 -23.11 -2.50
C THR A 109 13.56 -22.92 -3.74
N GLN A 110 14.44 -21.91 -3.76
CA GLN A 110 15.39 -21.71 -4.85
C GLN A 110 16.34 -22.88 -5.01
N HIS A 111 16.96 -23.34 -3.91
CA HIS A 111 17.86 -24.49 -3.94
C HIS A 111 17.16 -25.77 -4.42
N LEU A 112 15.89 -25.98 -4.02
CA LEU A 112 15.09 -27.11 -4.49
C LEU A 112 14.83 -27.03 -6.01
N ILE A 113 14.54 -25.85 -6.53
CA ILE A 113 14.34 -25.62 -7.97
C ILE A 113 15.64 -25.91 -8.73
N GLU A 114 16.77 -25.41 -8.26
CA GLU A 114 18.09 -25.66 -8.88
C GLU A 114 18.38 -27.16 -8.94
N THR A 115 18.20 -27.86 -7.82
CA THR A 115 18.39 -29.33 -7.76
C THR A 115 17.45 -30.07 -8.72
N GLN A 116 16.20 -29.62 -8.86
CA GLN A 116 15.26 -30.22 -9.82
C GLN A 116 15.68 -29.94 -11.26
N GLN A 117 16.19 -28.75 -11.55
CA GLN A 117 16.66 -28.36 -12.87
C GLN A 117 17.84 -29.23 -13.32
N GLU A 118 18.79 -29.51 -12.41
CA GLU A 118 19.91 -30.43 -12.68
C GLU A 118 19.42 -31.85 -12.98
N LYS A 119 18.42 -32.35 -12.22
CA LYS A 119 17.82 -33.67 -12.47
C LYS A 119 17.14 -33.74 -13.83
N ILE A 120 16.40 -32.70 -14.21
CA ILE A 120 15.76 -32.62 -15.53
C ILE A 120 16.82 -32.59 -16.63
N ALA A 121 17.90 -31.84 -16.46
CA ALA A 121 19.00 -31.79 -17.42
C ALA A 121 19.64 -33.19 -17.61
N ALA A 122 19.97 -33.88 -16.53
CA ALA A 122 20.53 -35.23 -16.59
C ALA A 122 19.56 -36.25 -17.22
N GLN A 123 18.26 -36.14 -16.93
CA GLN A 123 17.25 -36.99 -17.57
C GLN A 123 17.16 -36.72 -19.08
N ASN A 124 17.22 -35.46 -19.50
CA ASN A 124 17.21 -35.10 -20.92
C ASN A 124 18.42 -35.67 -21.67
N GLU A 125 19.61 -35.62 -21.08
CA GLU A 125 20.81 -36.24 -21.66
C GLU A 125 20.65 -37.75 -21.83
N MET A 126 20.10 -38.43 -20.81
CA MET A 126 19.84 -39.87 -20.89
C MET A 126 18.82 -40.21 -21.99
N ILE A 127 17.73 -39.45 -22.09
CA ILE A 127 16.71 -39.64 -23.13
C ILE A 127 17.32 -39.44 -24.52
N GLN A 128 18.15 -38.41 -24.70
CA GLN A 128 18.82 -38.16 -25.97
C GLN A 128 19.74 -39.33 -26.37
N GLY A 129 20.52 -39.86 -25.42
CA GLY A 129 21.35 -41.03 -25.65
C GLY A 129 20.55 -42.28 -26.06
N LEU A 130 19.40 -42.52 -25.42
CA LEU A 130 18.51 -43.63 -25.79
C LEU A 130 17.89 -43.43 -27.18
N GLN A 131 17.49 -42.20 -27.53
CA GLN A 131 16.96 -41.87 -28.85
C GLN A 131 18.00 -42.11 -29.96
N GLU A 132 19.27 -41.75 -29.72
CA GLU A 132 20.36 -42.01 -30.67
C GLU A 132 20.61 -43.52 -30.86
N GLN A 133 20.58 -44.31 -29.78
CA GLN A 133 20.71 -45.76 -29.88
C GLN A 133 19.53 -46.38 -30.64
N ALA A 134 18.31 -45.94 -30.36
CA ALA A 134 17.11 -46.40 -31.06
C ALA A 134 17.20 -46.09 -32.56
N LYS A 135 17.65 -44.88 -32.94
CA LYS A 135 17.84 -44.48 -34.33
C LYS A 135 18.89 -45.35 -35.04
N LYS A 136 20.04 -45.60 -34.39
CA LYS A 136 21.08 -46.49 -34.94
C LYS A 136 20.56 -47.91 -35.15
N PHE A 137 19.74 -48.42 -34.22
CA PHE A 137 19.11 -49.72 -34.36
C PHE A 137 18.12 -49.75 -35.52
N GLU A 138 17.29 -48.72 -35.67
CA GLU A 138 16.35 -48.59 -36.79
C GLU A 138 17.06 -48.54 -38.14
N GLU A 139 18.13 -47.76 -38.27
CA GLU A 139 18.99 -47.71 -39.46
C GLU A 139 19.64 -49.07 -39.76
N PHE A 140 20.12 -49.77 -38.73
CA PHE A 140 20.65 -51.13 -38.88
C PHE A 140 19.58 -52.11 -39.41
N MET A 141 18.37 -52.07 -38.86
CA MET A 141 17.27 -52.92 -39.31
C MET A 141 16.82 -52.58 -40.74
N ALA A 142 16.80 -51.30 -41.14
CA ALA A 142 16.46 -50.88 -42.50
C ALA A 142 17.47 -51.41 -43.54
N ASN A 143 18.76 -51.41 -43.21
CA ASN A 143 19.80 -51.98 -44.08
C ASN A 143 19.69 -53.51 -44.21
N PHE A 144 19.19 -54.22 -43.20
CA PHE A 144 19.02 -55.67 -43.26
C PHE A 144 17.85 -56.10 -44.16
N HIS A 145 16.76 -55.32 -44.21
CA HIS A 145 15.58 -55.62 -45.05
C HIS A 145 15.74 -55.20 -46.52
N SER A 146 16.83 -54.52 -46.88
CA SER A 146 17.11 -54.05 -48.25
C SER A 146 18.12 -54.92 -49.02
N GLN A 147 18.64 -55.99 -48.41
CA GLN A 147 19.37 -57.09 -49.06
C GLN A 147 18.45 -58.27 -49.36
#